data_AF-A0A928UW45-F1
#
_entry.id   AF-A0A928UW45-F1
#
_cell.length_a   1.000
_cell.length_b   1.000
_cell.length_c   1.000
_cell.angle_alpha   90.00
_cell.angle_beta   90.00
_cell.angle_gamma   90.00
#
_symmetry.space_group_name_H-M   'P 1'
#
loop_
_entity.id
_entity.type
_entity.pdbx_description
1 polymer ?
#
loop_
_entity_poly.entity_id
_entity_poly.type
_entity_poly.pdbx_seq_one_letter_code
_entity_poly.pdbx_strand_id
1 'polypeptide(L)'
;MDLHHITPIKTYIKVLALLLFLTFITVIVAKPVSGFDLGHLNTFVAFAIATVKAVAVGLIFMGLKHENKVSRNYFISAILVLLVLFSFLAFDIATREVLVNPL
;
A
#
# COMPACT_ATOMS: atom_id res chain seq x y z
N MET A 1 14.97 29.45 -18.43
CA MET A 1 15.54 28.09 -18.34
C MET A 1 15.85 27.87 -16.87
N ASP A 2 14.82 27.61 -16.09
CA ASP A 2 14.91 27.64 -14.63
C ASP A 2 15.62 26.39 -14.11
N LEU A 3 16.58 26.63 -13.21
CA LEU A 3 17.49 25.66 -12.64
C LEU A 3 16.76 24.38 -12.20
N HIS A 4 17.13 23.28 -12.84
CA HIS A 4 16.78 21.91 -12.50
C HIS A 4 16.94 21.72 -10.98
N HIS A 5 15.84 21.75 -10.23
CA HIS A 5 15.84 21.55 -8.78
C HIS A 5 16.01 20.05 -8.51
N ILE A 6 17.24 19.56 -8.70
CA ILE A 6 17.60 18.16 -8.46
C ILE A 6 17.38 17.89 -6.98
N THR A 7 16.38 17.08 -6.67
CA THR A 7 16.16 16.58 -5.31
C THR A 7 17.42 15.86 -4.86
N PRO A 8 17.97 16.20 -3.68
CA PRO A 8 19.25 15.66 -3.26
C PRO A 8 19.16 14.15 -3.09
N ILE A 9 20.16 13.43 -3.61
CA ILE A 9 20.26 11.95 -3.53
C ILE A 9 20.07 11.41 -2.10
N LYS A 10 20.43 12.23 -1.09
CA LYS A 10 20.25 11.95 0.34
C LYS A 10 18.78 11.69 0.71
N THR A 11 17.82 12.34 0.06
CA THR A 11 16.39 12.13 0.32
C THR A 11 15.97 10.74 -0.16
N TYR A 12 16.40 10.31 -1.34
CA TYR A 12 16.08 8.99 -1.88
C TYR A 12 16.69 7.86 -1.03
N ILE A 13 17.94 8.02 -0.56
CA ILE A 13 18.58 7.03 0.32
C ILE A 13 17.84 6.90 1.67
N LYS A 14 17.40 8.02 2.27
CA LYS A 14 16.62 7.98 3.51
C LYS A 14 15.29 7.24 3.33
N VAL A 15 14.61 7.49 2.22
CA VAL A 15 13.32 6.82 1.95
C VAL A 15 13.54 5.35 1.61
N LEU A 16 14.61 5.00 0.90
CA LEU A 16 15.00 3.61 0.68
C LEU A 16 15.25 2.88 2.01
N ALA A 17 15.98 3.50 2.94
CA ALA A 17 16.18 2.94 4.28
C ALA A 17 14.86 2.77 5.04
N LEU A 18 13.95 3.75 4.97
CA LEU A 18 12.61 3.66 5.55
C LEU A 18 11.80 2.49 4.95
N LEU A 19 11.82 2.32 3.62
CA LEU A 19 11.10 1.26 2.93
C LEU A 19 11.66 -0.13 3.24
N LEU A 20 12.98 -0.26 3.34
CA LEU A 20 13.63 -1.49 3.77
C LEU A 20 13.26 -1.84 5.21
N PHE A 21 13.36 -0.86 6.12
CA PHE A 21 12.95 -1.04 7.52
C PHE A 21 11.49 -1.49 7.65
N LEU A 22 10.58 -0.83 6.91
CA LEU A 22 9.17 -1.18 6.92
C LEU A 22 8.91 -2.58 6.33
N THR A 23 9.73 -3.01 5.37
CA THR A 23 9.68 -4.37 4.80
C THR A 23 10.16 -5.41 5.81
N PHE A 24 11.23 -5.14 6.57
CA PHE A 24 11.65 -6.00 7.67
C PHE A 24 10.53 -6.17 8.70
N ILE A 25 9.85 -5.08 9.07
CA ILE A 25 8.69 -5.15 9.97
C ILE A 25 7.59 -6.03 9.38
N THR A 26 7.25 -5.90 8.09
CA THR A 26 6.24 -6.76 7.46
C THR A 26 6.63 -8.23 7.53
N VAL A 27 7.89 -8.57 7.28
CA VAL A 27 8.37 -9.97 7.33
C VAL A 27 8.32 -10.51 8.76
N ILE A 28 8.68 -9.70 9.76
CA ILE A 28 8.60 -10.09 11.17
C ILE A 28 7.14 -10.28 11.59
N VAL A 29 6.24 -9.39 11.20
CA VAL A 29 4.81 -9.52 11.51
C VAL A 29 4.21 -10.72 10.76
N ALA A 30 4.64 -10.97 9.53
CA ALA A 30 4.13 -12.08 8.74
C ALA A 30 4.38 -13.42 9.46
N LYS A 31 3.26 -14.07 9.78
CA LYS A 31 3.11 -15.39 10.40
C LYS A 31 4.21 -16.44 10.11
N PRO A 32 4.79 -16.55 8.88
CA PRO A 32 5.81 -17.57 8.61
C PRO A 32 7.15 -17.40 9.35
N VAL A 33 7.53 -16.18 9.76
CA VAL A 33 8.93 -15.91 10.19
C VAL A 33 9.09 -15.70 11.70
N SER A 34 8.06 -15.24 12.42
CA SER A 34 8.16 -14.91 13.85
C SER A 34 7.45 -15.88 14.80
N GLY A 35 6.60 -16.78 14.29
CA GLY A 35 5.74 -17.61 15.15
C GLY A 35 4.74 -16.80 15.99
N PHE A 36 4.61 -15.49 15.73
CA PHE A 36 3.71 -14.59 16.44
C PHE A 36 2.31 -14.68 15.83
N ASP A 37 1.43 -15.48 16.43
CA ASP A 37 0.08 -15.69 15.89
C ASP A 37 -0.91 -14.65 16.42
N LEU A 38 -1.10 -13.58 15.66
CA LEU A 38 -2.19 -12.62 15.85
C LEU A 38 -3.51 -13.07 15.20
N GLY A 39 -3.57 -14.29 14.64
CA GLY A 39 -4.74 -14.83 13.96
C GLY A 39 -5.20 -13.92 12.82
N HIS A 40 -6.49 -13.57 12.82
CA HIS A 40 -7.11 -12.68 11.83
C HIS A 40 -6.54 -11.26 11.82
N LEU A 41 -5.97 -10.79 12.92
CA LEU A 41 -5.40 -9.43 13.01
C LEU A 41 -4.08 -9.33 12.22
N ASN A 42 -3.39 -10.44 11.97
CA ASN A 42 -2.16 -10.43 11.18
C ASN A 42 -2.37 -9.83 9.78
N THR A 43 -3.48 -10.18 9.14
CA THR A 43 -3.85 -9.66 7.82
C THR A 43 -4.10 -8.16 7.86
N PHE A 44 -4.83 -7.68 8.87
CA PHE A 44 -5.12 -6.25 9.02
C PHE A 44 -3.86 -5.43 9.26
N VAL A 45 -2.95 -5.91 10.12
CA VAL A 45 -1.65 -5.26 10.38
C VAL A 45 -0.78 -5.27 9.12
N ALA A 46 -0.75 -6.38 8.37
CA ALA A 46 0.00 -6.45 7.11
C ALA A 46 -0.51 -5.44 6.09
N PHE A 47 -1.83 -5.28 5.94
CA PHE A 47 -2.42 -4.26 5.08
C PHE A 47 -2.09 -2.84 5.54
N ALA A 48 -2.15 -2.57 6.86
CA ALA A 48 -1.80 -1.25 7.40
C ALA A 48 -0.34 -0.87 7.07
N ILE A 49 0.60 -1.79 7.27
CA ILE A 49 2.01 -1.58 6.95
C ILE A 49 2.18 -1.36 5.43
N ALA A 50 1.49 -2.15 4.61
CA ALA A 50 1.51 -1.99 3.16
C ALA A 50 0.98 -0.62 2.71
N THR A 51 -0.09 -0.09 3.32
CA THR A 51 -0.62 1.25 3.04
C THR A 51 0.41 2.33 3.37
N VAL A 52 1.07 2.26 4.53
CA VAL A 52 2.13 3.22 4.91
C VAL A 52 3.28 3.19 3.88
N LYS A 53 3.69 1.99 3.45
CA LYS A 53 4.71 1.82 2.42
C LYS A 53 4.30 2.48 1.09
N ALA A 54 3.07 2.22 0.64
CA ALA A 54 2.54 2.78 -0.59
C ALA A 54 2.47 4.31 -0.55
N VAL A 55 2.06 4.90 0.58
CA VAL A 55 2.03 6.36 0.77
C VAL A 55 3.43 6.96 0.73
N ALA A 56 4.42 6.34 1.39
CA ALA A 56 5.80 6.79 1.36
C ALA A 56 6.37 6.78 -0.08
N VAL A 57 6.07 5.73 -0.86
CA VAL A 57 6.45 5.66 -2.27
C VAL A 57 5.75 6.74 -3.10
N GLY A 58 4.43 6.91 -2.92
CA GLY A 58 3.63 7.90 -3.63
C GLY A 58 4.15 9.33 -3.43
N LEU A 59 4.36 9.73 -2.18
CA LEU A 59 4.77 11.10 -1.85
C LEU A 59 6.18 11.44 -2.34
N ILE A 60 7.11 10.48 -2.35
CA ILE A 60 8.53 10.74 -2.60
C ILE A 60 8.94 10.32 -4.02
N PHE A 61 8.68 9.07 -4.42
CA PHE A 61 9.17 8.51 -5.69
C PHE A 61 8.28 8.85 -6.87
N MET A 62 6.96 8.83 -6.69
CA MET A 62 6.01 9.29 -7.73
C MET A 62 5.95 10.82 -7.84
N GLY A 63 6.72 11.55 -7.02
CA GLY A 63 6.75 13.00 -7.05
C GLY A 63 5.47 13.66 -6.57
N LEU A 64 4.48 12.93 -6.02
CA LEU A 64 3.15 13.46 -5.69
C LEU A 64 3.18 14.66 -4.72
N LYS A 65 4.26 14.80 -3.94
CA LYS A 65 4.51 15.95 -3.06
C LYS A 65 4.99 17.21 -3.80
N HIS A 66 5.75 17.04 -4.88
CA HIS A 66 6.40 18.13 -5.64
C HIS A 66 5.69 18.45 -6.96
N GLU A 67 4.83 17.55 -7.43
CA GLU A 67 4.02 17.67 -8.63
C GLU A 67 2.78 18.57 -8.44
N ASN A 68 2.16 18.96 -9.55
CA ASN A 68 0.96 19.78 -9.57
C ASN A 68 -0.22 19.12 -8.84
N LYS A 69 -1.09 19.95 -8.23
CA LYS A 69 -2.28 19.50 -7.47
C LYS A 69 -3.19 18.58 -8.29
N VAL A 70 -3.24 18.78 -9.60
CA VAL A 70 -4.02 17.97 -10.55
C VAL A 70 -3.59 16.50 -10.55
N SER A 71 -2.28 16.21 -10.60
CA SER A 71 -1.75 14.83 -10.56
C SER A 71 -2.13 14.11 -9.26
N ARG A 72 -2.13 14.85 -8.14
CA ARG A 72 -2.56 14.33 -6.84
C ARG A 72 -4.06 13.98 -6.82
N ASN A 73 -4.90 14.81 -7.45
CA ASN A 73 -6.34 14.54 -7.55
C ASN A 73 -6.63 13.27 -8.36
N TYR A 74 -5.92 13.02 -9.46
CA TYR A 74 -6.05 11.77 -10.22
C TYR A 74 -5.62 10.54 -9.43
N PHE A 75 -4.56 10.66 -8.62
CA PHE A 75 -4.17 9.57 -7.73
C PHE A 75 -5.25 9.26 -6.69
N ILE A 76 -5.83 10.29 -6.07
CA ILE A 76 -6.94 10.12 -5.11
C ILE A 76 -8.16 9.49 -5.79
N SER A 77 -8.51 9.89 -7.01
CA SER A 77 -9.64 9.27 -7.73
C SER A 77 -9.37 7.80 -8.04
N ALA A 78 -8.14 7.43 -8.38
CA ALA A 78 -7.76 6.03 -8.58
C ALA A 78 -7.91 5.20 -7.30
N ILE A 79 -7.49 5.74 -6.15
CA ILE A 79 -7.70 5.10 -4.84
C ILE A 79 -9.20 4.96 -4.52
N LEU A 80 -10.01 5.98 -4.80
CA LEU A 80 -11.46 5.91 -4.55
C LEU A 80 -12.11 4.81 -5.39
N VAL A 81 -11.79 4.73 -6.68
CA VAL A 81 -12.30 3.66 -7.55
C VAL A 81 -11.83 2.29 -7.06
N LEU A 82 -10.56 2.16 -6.65
CA LEU A 82 -10.05 0.92 -6.05
C LEU A 82 -10.87 0.50 -4.82
N LEU A 83 -11.14 1.41 -3.88
CA LEU A 83 -11.91 1.11 -2.68
C LEU A 83 -13.36 0.73 -2.97
N VAL A 84 -13.99 1.37 -3.97
CA VAL A 84 -15.33 1.00 -4.43
C VAL A 84 -15.31 -0.42 -4.97
N LEU A 85 -14.39 -0.74 -5.90
CA LEU A 85 -14.28 -2.10 -6.46
C LEU A 85 -13.95 -3.14 -5.40
N PHE A 86 -13.07 -2.82 -4.45
CA PHE A 86 -12.71 -3.71 -3.35
C PHE A 86 -13.92 -4.00 -2.44
N SER A 87 -14.75 -3.00 -2.19
CA SER A 87 -16.00 -3.18 -1.43
C SER A 87 -16.97 -4.09 -2.18
N PHE A 88 -17.16 -3.90 -3.49
CA PHE A 88 -17.98 -4.79 -4.32
C PHE A 88 -17.47 -6.24 -4.27
N LEU A 89 -16.16 -6.45 -4.36
CA LEU A 89 -15.55 -7.78 -4.24
C LEU A 89 -15.80 -8.42 -2.88
N ALA A 90 -15.70 -7.63 -1.80
CA ALA A 90 -15.97 -8.10 -0.45
C ALA A 90 -17.44 -8.50 -0.28
N PHE A 91 -18.38 -7.71 -0.82
CA PHE A 91 -19.80 -8.06 -0.85
C PHE A 91 -20.06 -9.33 -1.66
N ASP A 92 -19.48 -9.46 -2.86
CA ASP A 92 -19.62 -10.64 -3.71
C ASP A 92 -19.22 -11.92 -2.96
N ILE A 93 -18.04 -11.92 -2.35
CA ILE A 93 -17.54 -13.05 -1.55
C ILE A 93 -18.48 -13.35 -0.37
N ALA A 94 -19.00 -12.33 0.30
CA ALA A 94 -19.89 -12.51 1.46
C ALA A 94 -21.25 -13.11 1.09
N THR A 95 -21.78 -12.78 -0.09
CA THR A 95 -23.07 -13.28 -0.58
C THR A 95 -22.96 -14.54 -1.44
N ARG A 96 -21.74 -15.02 -1.69
CA ARG A 96 -21.50 -16.14 -2.59
C ARG A 96 -21.93 -17.46 -1.96
N GLU A 97 -23.02 -18.02 -2.50
CA GLU A 97 -23.47 -19.39 -2.24
C GLU A 97 -22.48 -20.38 -2.86
N VAL A 98 -21.99 -21.36 -2.10
CA VAL A 98 -21.14 -22.44 -2.66
C VAL A 98 -22.06 -23.48 -3.29
N LEU A 99 -22.19 -23.45 -4.62
CA LEU A 99 -22.85 -24.52 -5.36
C LEU A 99 -21.96 -25.77 -5.33
N VAL A 100 -22.27 -26.71 -4.44
CA VAL A 100 -21.68 -28.05 -4.46
C VAL A 100 -22.50 -28.89 -5.42
N ASN A 101 -21.97 -29.12 -6.63
CA ASN A 101 -22.61 -29.99 -7.60
C ASN A 101 -22.45 -31.46 -7.16
N PRO A 102 -23.54 -32.25 -7.04
CA PRO A 102 -23.49 -33.62 -6.54
C PRO A 102 -23.15 -34.68 -7.62
N LEU A 103 -22.54 -34.30 -8.75
CA LEU A 103 -22.07 -35.24 -9.79
C LEU A 103 -20.65 -35.73 -9.51
#